data_AF-A0A355BFK4-F1
#
_entry.id   AF-A0A355BFK4-F1
#
_cell.length_a   1.000
_cell.length_b   1.000
_cell.length_c   1.000
_cell.angle_alpha   90.00
_cell.angle_beta   90.00
_cell.angle_gamma   90.00
#
_symmetry.space_group_name_H-M   'P 1'
#
loop_
_entity.id
_entity.type
_entity.pdbx_description
1 polymer ?
#
loop_
_entity_poly.entity_id
_entity_poly.type
_entity_poly.pdbx_seq_one_letter_code
_entity_poly.pdbx_strand_id
1 'polypeptide(L)'
;MQYQISAMDERAAAEIINWHYDPPYTVYNLNGDESEIESMLDGYHFAVRTAREGLVGFVCFGIDAQVPGGRARGLYGGKRVLDIGLGLRPDLTGKGLGQGFVQAGIDFAIAKWRPTAMRLTVLSNNQRA
;
A
#
# COMPACT_ATOMS: atom_id res chain seq x y z
N MET A 1 -4.63 -14.29 9.52
CA MET A 1 -5.32 -13.04 9.92
C MET A 1 -6.34 -12.73 8.84
N GLN A 2 -7.58 -12.38 9.19
CA GLN A 2 -8.60 -12.02 8.20
C GLN A 2 -8.56 -10.51 7.96
N TYR A 3 -8.24 -10.13 6.72
CA TYR A 3 -8.13 -8.73 6.30
C TYR A 3 -9.44 -8.26 5.67
N GLN A 4 -9.87 -7.06 6.04
CA GLN A 4 -11.01 -6.37 5.47
C GLN A 4 -10.48 -5.13 4.74
N ILE A 5 -10.76 -5.05 3.44
CA ILE A 5 -10.28 -3.98 2.57
C ILE A 5 -11.48 -3.13 2.16
N SER A 6 -11.43 -1.84 2.45
CA SER A 6 -12.46 -0.86 2.11
C SER A 6 -11.84 0.39 1.52
N ALA A 7 -12.64 1.21 0.84
CA ALA A 7 -12.17 2.53 0.38
C ALA A 7 -11.51 3.29 1.55
N MET A 8 -10.44 4.04 1.25
CA MET A 8 -9.81 4.88 2.25
C MET A 8 -10.82 5.86 2.85
N ASP A 9 -10.73 6.06 4.16
CA ASP A 9 -11.49 7.05 4.90
C ASP A 9 -10.52 8.05 5.56
N GLU A 10 -11.00 9.27 5.80
CA GLU A 10 -10.18 10.38 6.31
C GLU A 10 -9.50 10.02 7.65
N ARG A 11 -10.22 9.28 8.51
CA ARG A 11 -9.67 8.85 9.80
C ARG A 11 -8.51 7.86 9.63
N ALA A 12 -8.61 6.91 8.70
CA ALA A 12 -7.52 6.00 8.38
C ALA A 12 -6.34 6.72 7.76
N ALA A 13 -6.59 7.61 6.80
CA ALA A 13 -5.56 8.40 6.15
C ALA A 13 -4.79 9.24 7.19
N ALA A 14 -5.51 9.97 8.05
CA ALA A 14 -4.93 10.74 9.15
C ALA A 14 -4.07 9.89 10.12
N GLU A 15 -4.45 8.64 10.36
CA GLU A 15 -3.64 7.71 11.17
C GLU A 15 -2.37 7.28 10.40
N ILE A 16 -2.49 6.94 9.12
CA ILE A 16 -1.40 6.42 8.28
C ILE A 16 -0.31 7.46 8.03
N ILE A 17 -0.68 8.71 7.76
CA ILE A 17 0.30 9.79 7.52
C ILE A 17 1.19 10.06 8.74
N ASN A 18 0.75 9.64 9.94
CA ASN A 18 1.49 9.77 11.19
C ASN A 18 2.26 8.49 11.56
N TRP A 19 2.28 7.46 10.71
CA TRP A 19 3.07 6.26 10.96
C TRP A 19 4.57 6.55 10.89
N HIS A 20 5.27 6.05 11.90
CA HIS A 20 6.72 6.21 12.02
C HIS A 20 7.41 4.86 11.98
N TYR A 21 8.27 4.67 10.99
CA TYR A 21 9.17 3.54 10.84
C TYR A 21 10.58 3.93 11.28
N ASP A 22 11.16 3.09 12.14
CA ASP A 22 12.55 3.22 12.56
C ASP A 22 13.54 2.91 11.42
N PRO A 23 14.80 3.38 11.51
CA PRO A 23 15.85 2.98 10.60
C PRO A 23 15.96 1.45 10.45
N PRO A 24 16.25 0.93 9.25
CA PRO A 24 16.59 1.64 8.01
C PRO A 24 15.38 2.05 7.15
N TYR A 25 14.17 2.06 7.71
CA TYR A 25 12.92 2.19 6.95
C TYR A 25 12.28 3.58 7.02
N THR A 26 12.99 4.58 7.53
CA THR A 26 12.52 5.97 7.64
C THR A 26 12.12 6.59 6.30
N VAL A 27 12.61 6.06 5.17
CA VAL A 27 12.20 6.47 3.82
C VAL A 27 10.71 6.28 3.53
N TYR A 28 10.02 5.45 4.32
CA TYR A 28 8.57 5.22 4.22
C TYR A 28 7.75 6.11 5.15
N ASN A 29 8.39 6.98 5.95
CA ASN A 29 7.69 7.94 6.79
C ASN A 29 7.08 9.03 5.91
N LEU A 30 5.83 9.36 6.19
CA LEU A 30 5.13 10.49 5.62
C LEU A 30 5.34 11.73 6.52
N ASN A 31 5.09 12.93 5.98
CA ASN A 31 5.38 14.18 6.67
C ASN A 31 4.29 14.59 7.67
N GLY A 32 3.12 13.96 7.61
CA GLY A 32 1.99 14.23 8.49
C GLY A 32 1.15 15.43 8.05
N ASP A 33 1.25 15.83 6.78
CA ASP A 33 0.61 17.05 6.27
C ASP A 33 -0.78 16.74 5.67
N GLU A 34 -1.69 17.72 5.72
CA GLU A 34 -3.07 17.58 5.19
C GLU A 34 -3.10 17.14 3.72
N SER A 35 -2.13 17.58 2.91
CA SER A 35 -2.04 17.20 1.50
C SER A 35 -1.77 15.70 1.30
N GLU A 36 -1.18 15.02 2.27
CA GLU A 36 -1.00 13.57 2.24
C GLU A 36 -2.34 12.87 2.50
N ILE A 37 -3.19 13.40 3.39
CA ILE A 37 -4.55 12.88 3.61
C ILE A 37 -5.33 12.94 2.29
N GLU A 38 -5.35 14.11 1.64
CA GLU A 38 -6.03 14.31 0.37
C GLU A 38 -5.53 13.34 -0.71
N SER A 39 -4.21 13.10 -0.76
CA SER A 39 -3.60 12.17 -1.72
C SER A 39 -4.08 10.72 -1.55
N MET A 40 -4.48 10.34 -0.32
CA MET A 40 -5.03 9.01 -0.04
C MET A 40 -6.54 8.92 -0.25
N LEU A 41 -7.25 10.04 -0.48
CA LEU A 41 -8.70 10.06 -0.73
C LEU A 41 -9.03 10.11 -2.23
N ASP A 42 -8.14 9.57 -3.06
CA ASP A 42 -8.17 9.58 -4.53
C ASP A 42 -9.07 8.49 -5.16
N GLY A 43 -9.62 7.57 -4.35
CA GLY A 43 -10.39 6.41 -4.80
C GLY A 43 -9.55 5.22 -5.28
N TYR A 44 -8.23 5.32 -5.22
CA TYR A 44 -7.27 4.26 -5.54
C TYR A 44 -6.52 3.73 -4.33
N HIS A 45 -6.60 4.41 -3.19
CA HIS A 45 -6.15 3.92 -1.89
C HIS A 45 -7.28 3.25 -1.09
N PHE A 46 -6.91 2.22 -0.33
CA PHE A 46 -7.81 1.40 0.45
C PHE A 46 -7.23 1.14 1.84
N ALA A 47 -8.06 1.34 2.86
CA ALA A 47 -7.72 1.00 4.23
C ALA A 47 -7.84 -0.52 4.42
N VAL A 48 -6.87 -1.11 5.11
CA VAL A 48 -6.88 -2.54 5.47
C VAL A 48 -7.04 -2.66 6.98
N ARG A 49 -8.10 -3.35 7.39
CA ARG A 49 -8.47 -3.52 8.80
C ARG A 49 -8.58 -4.99 9.18
N THR A 50 -8.53 -5.27 10.48
CA THR A 50 -8.87 -6.57 11.05
C THR A 50 -9.77 -6.38 12.26
N ALA A 51 -10.56 -7.40 12.60
CA ALA A 51 -11.46 -7.34 13.76
C ALA A 51 -10.73 -7.12 15.09
N ARG A 52 -9.46 -7.55 15.20
CA ARG A 52 -8.68 -7.47 16.44
C ARG A 52 -7.88 -6.18 16.58
N GLU A 53 -7.19 -5.78 15.51
CA GLU A 53 -6.16 -4.72 15.56
C GLU A 53 -6.66 -3.36 15.05
N GLY A 54 -7.88 -3.30 14.48
CA GLY A 54 -8.35 -2.12 13.79
C GLY A 54 -7.60 -1.91 12.47
N LEU A 55 -7.08 -0.69 12.23
CA LEU A 55 -6.29 -0.36 11.04
C LEU A 55 -4.92 -1.05 11.11
N VAL A 56 -4.60 -1.90 10.13
CA VAL A 56 -3.33 -2.65 10.10
C VAL A 56 -2.44 -2.30 8.93
N GLY A 57 -2.97 -1.58 7.93
CA GLY A 57 -2.26 -1.30 6.70
C GLY A 57 -3.10 -0.51 5.71
N PHE A 58 -2.52 -0.24 4.56
CA PHE A 58 -3.20 0.23 3.36
C PHE A 58 -2.67 -0.50 2.12
N VAL A 59 -3.48 -0.49 1.08
CA VAL A 59 -3.06 -0.85 -0.29
C VAL A 59 -3.53 0.24 -1.24
N CYS A 60 -2.75 0.53 -2.26
CA CYS A 60 -3.11 1.42 -3.36
C CYS A 60 -2.82 0.75 -4.71
N PHE A 61 -3.48 1.24 -5.75
CA PHE A 61 -3.40 0.61 -7.08
C PHE A 61 -3.23 1.62 -8.20
N GLY A 62 -2.64 1.18 -9.31
CA GLY A 62 -2.52 1.99 -10.51
C GLY A 62 -1.38 3.01 -10.41
N ILE A 63 -1.63 4.26 -10.83
CA ILE A 63 -0.55 5.25 -10.99
C ILE A 63 0.13 5.61 -9.67
N ASP A 64 -0.59 5.60 -8.56
CA ASP A 64 -0.07 5.91 -7.22
C ASP A 64 0.78 4.78 -6.63
N ALA A 65 0.66 3.57 -7.17
CA ALA A 65 1.53 2.44 -6.89
C ALA A 65 2.84 2.45 -7.70
N GLN A 66 3.04 3.44 -8.57
CA GLN A 66 4.24 3.58 -9.40
C GLN A 66 5.20 4.62 -8.81
N VAL A 67 6.50 4.40 -8.96
CA VAL A 67 7.51 5.38 -8.52
C VAL A 67 7.91 6.33 -9.66
N PRO A 68 8.16 7.63 -9.40
CA PRO A 68 8.49 8.61 -10.43
C PRO A 68 9.64 8.18 -11.36
N GLY A 69 10.71 7.60 -10.79
CA GLY A 69 11.87 7.13 -11.55
C GLY A 69 11.54 5.99 -12.53
N GLY A 70 10.60 5.10 -12.18
CA GLY A 70 10.14 4.04 -13.07
C GLY A 70 9.28 4.57 -14.22
N ARG A 71 8.46 5.60 -13.94
CA ARG A 71 7.61 6.27 -14.94
C ARG A 71 8.47 6.99 -15.97
N ALA A 72 9.45 7.77 -15.51
CA ALA A 72 10.39 8.47 -16.38
C ALA A 72 11.19 7.52 -17.30
N ARG A 73 11.41 6.27 -16.88
CA ARG A 73 12.12 5.24 -17.63
C ARG A 73 11.20 4.35 -18.49
N GLY A 74 9.89 4.59 -18.50
CA GLY A 74 8.92 3.80 -19.27
C GLY A 74 8.79 2.34 -18.78
N LEU A 75 9.05 2.06 -17.50
CA LEU A 75 9.01 0.69 -16.95
C LEU A 75 7.58 0.17 -16.73
N TYR A 76 6.59 1.06 -16.73
CA TYR A 76 5.19 0.75 -16.44
C TYR A 76 4.39 0.46 -17.71
N GLY A 77 4.81 -0.56 -18.46
CA GLY A 77 4.11 -1.06 -19.64
C GLY A 77 3.25 -2.31 -19.38
N GLY A 78 2.61 -2.80 -20.44
CA GLY A 78 1.84 -4.05 -20.43
C GLY A 78 0.32 -3.84 -20.50
N LYS A 79 -0.39 -4.74 -21.19
CA LYS A 79 -1.85 -4.70 -21.27
C LYS A 79 -2.44 -5.24 -19.98
N ARG A 80 -3.35 -4.48 -19.34
CA ARG A 80 -4.07 -4.86 -18.12
C ARG A 80 -3.16 -5.35 -16.98
N VAL A 81 -1.95 -4.79 -16.87
CA VAL A 81 -1.09 -4.94 -15.69
C VAL A 81 -1.55 -3.90 -14.67
N LEU A 82 -1.80 -4.32 -13.44
CA LEU A 82 -2.17 -3.42 -12.34
C LEU A 82 -1.01 -3.34 -11.35
N ASP A 83 -0.54 -2.13 -11.13
CA ASP A 83 0.45 -1.86 -10.08
C ASP A 83 -0.22 -1.86 -8.71
N ILE A 84 0.46 -2.41 -7.71
CA ILE A 84 0.05 -2.40 -6.30
C ILE A 84 1.16 -1.75 -5.46
N GLY A 85 0.76 -0.83 -4.58
CA GLY A 85 1.56 -0.24 -3.53
C GLY A 85 0.91 -0.57 -2.19
N LEU A 86 1.70 -0.66 -1.11
CA LEU A 86 1.18 -1.12 0.17
C LEU A 86 2.08 -0.72 1.35
N GLY A 87 1.48 -0.65 2.53
CA GLY A 87 2.18 -0.45 3.80
C GLY A 87 1.46 -1.16 4.94
N LEU A 88 2.24 -1.81 5.82
CA LEU A 88 1.75 -2.36 7.08
C LEU A 88 2.10 -1.40 8.21
N ARG A 89 1.20 -1.25 9.18
CA ARG A 89 1.42 -0.43 10.38
C ARG A 89 2.79 -0.78 11.02
N PRO A 90 3.61 0.21 11.43
CA PRO A 90 5.01 -0.03 11.82
C PRO A 90 5.21 -1.13 12.87
N ASP A 91 4.37 -1.13 13.91
CA ASP A 91 4.38 -2.12 15.01
C ASP A 91 3.99 -3.55 14.58
N LEU A 92 3.46 -3.72 13.37
CA LEU A 92 3.10 -5.01 12.79
C LEU A 92 4.15 -5.54 11.81
N THR A 93 5.17 -4.74 11.48
CA THR A 93 6.26 -5.15 10.59
C THR A 93 7.18 -6.16 11.29
N GLY A 94 7.89 -7.00 10.50
CA GLY A 94 8.81 -8.01 11.05
C GLY A 94 8.14 -9.24 11.70
N LYS A 95 6.80 -9.30 11.75
CA LYS A 95 6.03 -10.39 12.38
C LYS A 95 5.55 -11.48 11.42
N GLY A 96 6.12 -11.55 10.22
CA GLY A 96 5.71 -12.55 9.20
C GLY A 96 4.32 -12.33 8.59
N LEU A 97 3.71 -11.15 8.77
CA LEU A 97 2.36 -10.85 8.27
C LEU A 97 2.32 -10.46 6.78
N GLY A 98 3.48 -10.20 6.17
CA GLY A 98 3.58 -9.64 4.81
C GLY A 98 2.89 -10.50 3.74
N GLN A 99 3.18 -11.80 3.70
CA GLN A 99 2.63 -12.69 2.65
C GLN A 99 1.10 -12.69 2.63
N GLY A 100 0.46 -12.87 3.80
CA GLY A 100 -1.00 -12.88 3.89
C GLY A 100 -1.61 -11.52 3.55
N PHE A 101 -0.95 -10.43 3.93
CA PHE A 101 -1.40 -9.07 3.63
C PHE A 101 -1.34 -8.76 2.14
N VAL A 102 -0.22 -9.07 1.47
CA VAL A 102 -0.06 -8.88 0.03
C VAL A 102 -1.08 -9.72 -0.74
N GLN A 103 -1.28 -10.99 -0.34
CA GLN A 103 -2.26 -11.86 -0.99
C GLN A 103 -3.67 -11.29 -0.90
N ALA A 104 -4.07 -10.75 0.26
CA ALA A 104 -5.38 -10.12 0.41
C ALA A 104 -5.57 -8.90 -0.52
N GLY A 105 -4.52 -8.08 -0.68
CA GLY A 105 -4.52 -6.98 -1.64
C GLY A 105 -4.64 -7.44 -3.10
N ILE A 106 -3.94 -8.50 -3.47
CA ILE A 106 -4.02 -9.12 -4.81
C ILE A 106 -5.43 -9.67 -5.06
N ASP A 107 -5.99 -10.44 -4.12
CA ASP A 107 -7.32 -11.04 -4.25
C ASP A 107 -8.40 -9.96 -4.42
N PHE A 108 -8.31 -8.88 -3.63
CA PHE A 108 -9.17 -7.72 -3.75
C PHE A 108 -9.07 -7.08 -5.15
N ALA A 109 -7.85 -6.90 -5.65
CA ALA A 109 -7.63 -6.31 -6.97
C ALA A 109 -8.17 -7.19 -8.10
N ILE A 110 -8.00 -8.50 -8.01
CA ILE A 110 -8.54 -9.47 -8.97
C ILE A 110 -10.07 -9.43 -9.00
N ALA A 111 -10.71 -9.43 -7.83
CA ALA A 111 -12.16 -9.36 -7.73
C ALA A 111 -12.71 -8.05 -8.35
N LYS A 112 -12.04 -6.93 -8.12
CA LYS A 112 -12.51 -5.60 -8.52
C LYS A 112 -12.22 -5.24 -9.97
N TRP A 113 -11.02 -5.52 -10.49
CA TRP A 113 -10.58 -5.05 -11.81
C TRP A 113 -10.21 -6.16 -12.80
N ARG A 114 -10.06 -7.41 -12.35
CA ARG A 114 -9.66 -8.56 -13.18
C ARG A 114 -8.43 -8.28 -14.05
N PRO A 115 -7.31 -7.77 -13.48
CA PRO A 115 -6.09 -7.55 -14.24
C PRO A 115 -5.50 -8.88 -14.71
N THR A 116 -4.70 -8.86 -15.78
CA THR A 116 -3.99 -10.07 -16.25
C THR A 116 -2.70 -10.33 -15.51
N ALA A 117 -2.15 -9.31 -14.85
CA ALA A 117 -0.97 -9.43 -14.01
C ALA A 117 -0.97 -8.33 -12.94
N MET A 118 -0.32 -8.62 -11.83
CA MET A 118 -0.01 -7.65 -10.77
C MET A 118 1.47 -7.28 -10.85
N ARG A 119 1.81 -6.03 -10.52
CA ARG A 119 3.19 -5.57 -10.44
C ARG A 119 3.41 -4.79 -9.15
N LEU A 120 4.49 -5.09 -8.45
CA LEU A 120 4.94 -4.37 -7.25
C LEU A 120 6.33 -3.81 -7.54
N THR A 121 6.55 -2.54 -7.21
CA THR A 121 7.89 -1.93 -7.28
C THR A 121 8.45 -1.80 -5.87
N VAL A 122 9.66 -2.31 -5.65
CA VAL A 122 10.32 -2.29 -4.34
C VAL A 122 11.71 -1.68 -4.45
N LEU A 123 12.16 -1.02 -3.38
CA LEU A 123 13.56 -0.67 -3.23
C LEU A 123 14.40 -1.94 -3.10
N SER A 124 15.48 -2.04 -3.87
CA SER A 124 16.33 -3.24 -3.92
C SER A 124 17.00 -3.58 -2.58
N ASN A 125 17.08 -2.62 -1.66
CA ASN A 125 17.62 -2.79 -0.30
C ASN A 125 16.53 -3.04 0.76
N ASN A 126 15.24 -3.13 0.38
CA ASN A 126 14.17 -3.47 1.32
C ASN A 126 14.16 -4.98 1.58
N GLN A 127 14.94 -5.43 2.56
CA GLN A 127 15.05 -6.85 2.91
C GLN A 127 13.77 -7.47 3.49
N ARG A 128 12.73 -6.67 3.79
CA ARG A 128 11.42 -7.16 4.24
C ARG A 128 10.52 -7.60 3.08
N ALA A 129 10.86 -7.18 1.86
CA ALA A 129 10.08 -7.40 0.64
C ALA A 129 10.59 -8.60 -0.15
#